data_AF-A0A838JEU0-F1
#
_entry.id   AF-A0A838JEU0-F1
#
_cell.length_a   1.000
_cell.length_b   1.000
_cell.length_c   1.000
_cell.angle_alpha   90.00
_cell.angle_beta   90.00
_cell.angle_gamma   90.00
#
_symmetry.space_group_name_H-M   'P 1'
#
loop_
_entity.id
_entity.type
_entity.pdbx_description
1 polymer ?
#
loop_
_entity_poly.entity_id
_entity_poly.type
_entity_poly.pdbx_seq_one_letter_code
_entity_poly.pdbx_strand_id
1 'polypeptide(L)'
;MYSHPPRLPEITQEHAISQASRHKDRSPLAWWYRFSSSGESEQDIIPRGQLASILLLVTLIASIAFIPAALTSDNLHVVPPDIGLFVITFIGIALNRRGKVTYVGILLVVAVDAALVYTLLTYSHFVLPQNAVPIYDLFVLSDIVAVSLLPIRSIFFVSLVHSIFMCADIALQPHTPDLQLLVNQTAYSFMVRPLTIQIVVALIT
;
A
#
# COMPACT_ATOMS: atom_id res chain seq x y z
N MET A 1 3.38 56.65 -29.36
CA MET A 1 3.50 57.14 -27.98
C MET A 1 3.17 55.96 -27.07
N TYR A 2 4.18 55.15 -26.73
CA TYR A 2 4.00 53.93 -25.93
C TYR A 2 4.24 54.27 -24.46
N SER A 3 3.19 54.19 -23.66
CA SER A 3 3.23 54.36 -22.22
C SER A 3 3.89 53.13 -21.59
N HIS A 4 5.04 53.31 -20.95
CA HIS A 4 5.65 52.27 -20.12
C HIS A 4 4.71 51.95 -18.94
N PRO A 5 4.43 50.66 -18.68
CA PRO A 5 3.66 50.29 -17.50
C PRO A 5 4.48 50.59 -16.22
N PRO A 6 3.82 51.04 -15.14
CA PRO A 6 4.47 51.35 -13.87
C PRO A 6 5.10 50.09 -13.26
N ARG A 7 6.39 50.17 -12.90
CA ARG A 7 7.08 49.12 -12.14
C ARG A 7 6.44 49.00 -10.76
N LEU A 8 5.85 47.84 -10.47
CA LEU A 8 5.36 47.52 -9.14
C LEU A 8 6.55 47.44 -8.15
N PRO A 9 6.38 47.89 -6.89
CA PRO A 9 7.44 47.90 -5.89
C PRO A 9 7.90 46.49 -5.52
N GLU A 10 9.19 46.24 -5.74
CA GLU A 10 9.95 45.00 -5.54
C GLU A 10 9.82 44.41 -4.11
N ILE A 11 9.54 45.27 -3.12
CA ILE A 11 9.36 44.93 -1.70
C ILE A 11 8.16 43.97 -1.48
N THR A 12 7.15 44.01 -2.35
CA THR A 12 5.95 43.17 -2.19
C THR A 12 6.20 41.70 -2.55
N GLN A 13 7.17 41.42 -3.42
CA GLN A 13 7.45 40.06 -3.90
C GLN A 13 8.24 39.23 -2.87
N GLU A 14 9.22 39.84 -2.22
CA GLU A 14 10.06 39.15 -1.23
C GLU A 14 9.26 38.78 0.03
N HIS A 15 8.35 39.67 0.47
CA HIS A 15 7.42 39.39 1.56
C HIS A 15 6.38 38.30 1.20
N ALA A 16 5.88 38.28 -0.04
CA ALA A 16 4.97 37.23 -0.49
C ALA A 16 5.64 35.85 -0.54
N ILE A 17 6.90 35.79 -0.98
CA ILE A 17 7.69 34.54 -1.04
C ILE A 17 8.06 34.05 0.39
N SER A 18 8.39 34.97 1.30
CA SER A 18 8.68 34.65 2.71
C SER A 18 7.44 34.18 3.50
N GLN A 19 6.26 34.74 3.22
CA GLN A 19 5.02 34.28 3.83
C GLN A 19 4.53 32.95 3.24
N ALA A 20 4.68 32.73 1.93
CA ALA A 20 4.33 31.47 1.28
C ALA A 20 5.19 30.29 1.79
N SER A 21 6.47 30.54 2.10
CA SER A 21 7.35 29.52 2.69
C SER A 21 6.99 29.19 4.15
N ARG A 22 6.67 30.19 4.99
CA ARG A 22 6.26 29.95 6.40
C ARG A 22 4.97 29.16 6.56
N HIS A 23 4.05 29.22 5.61
CA HIS A 23 2.79 28.47 5.71
C HIS A 23 2.95 26.98 5.36
N LYS A 24 4.02 26.61 4.66
CA LYS A 24 4.33 25.22 4.26
C LYS A 24 4.83 24.37 5.44
N ASP A 25 5.35 24.99 6.49
CA ASP A 25 5.93 24.32 7.67
C ASP A 25 4.91 23.77 8.66
N ARG A 26 3.62 24.08 8.53
CA ARG A 26 2.56 23.64 9.46
C ARG A 26 1.71 22.47 8.96
N SER A 27 2.11 21.79 7.88
CA SER A 27 1.38 20.61 7.41
C SER A 27 1.61 19.43 8.37
N PRO A 28 0.56 18.70 8.80
CA PRO A 28 0.71 17.50 9.62
C PRO A 28 1.59 16.43 8.94
N LEU A 29 1.64 16.43 7.60
CA LEU A 29 2.53 15.58 6.83
C LEU A 29 4.01 15.94 7.05
N ALA A 30 4.35 17.23 7.19
CA ALA A 30 5.73 17.66 7.42
C ALA A 30 6.27 17.16 8.76
N TRP A 31 5.42 17.13 9.80
CA TRP A 31 5.76 16.52 11.08
C TRP A 31 6.02 15.01 10.95
N TRP A 32 5.16 14.29 10.22
CA TRP A 32 5.34 12.87 9.98
C TRP A 32 6.62 12.55 9.20
N TYR A 33 6.92 13.32 8.15
CA TYR A 33 8.15 13.16 7.38
C TYR A 33 9.37 13.34 8.28
N ARG A 34 9.42 14.40 9.10
CA ARG A 34 10.52 14.61 10.06
C ARG A 34 10.69 13.44 11.04
N PHE A 35 9.60 12.77 11.41
CA PHE A 35 9.65 11.63 12.31
C PHE A 35 10.18 10.34 11.63
N SER A 36 9.91 10.16 10.33
CA SER A 36 10.10 8.89 9.63
C SER A 36 11.22 8.86 8.59
N SER A 37 11.66 10.00 8.03
CA SER A 37 12.74 10.05 7.03
C SER A 37 14.12 10.23 7.68
N SER A 38 15.15 9.55 7.17
CA SER A 38 16.55 9.97 7.37
C SER A 38 16.78 11.26 6.57
N GLY A 39 17.48 12.25 7.13
CA GLY A 39 17.66 13.58 6.55
C GLY A 39 18.57 13.66 5.31
N GLU A 40 18.59 12.63 4.47
CA GLU A 40 19.45 12.56 3.28
C GLU A 40 18.74 13.22 2.08
N SER A 41 19.25 14.38 1.68
CA SER A 41 18.81 15.12 0.50
C SER A 41 19.64 14.69 -0.72
N GLU A 42 19.35 13.54 -1.30
CA GLU A 42 19.83 13.21 -2.65
C GLU A 42 18.90 13.79 -3.72
N GLN A 43 19.50 14.19 -4.85
CA GLN A 43 18.94 15.00 -5.95
C GLN A 43 17.85 14.29 -6.80
N ASP A 44 17.12 13.34 -6.23
CA ASP A 44 15.93 12.75 -6.87
C ASP A 44 14.72 13.67 -6.70
N ILE A 45 13.86 13.72 -7.73
CA ILE A 45 12.62 14.53 -7.73
C ILE A 45 11.68 14.11 -6.58
N ILE A 46 11.77 12.85 -6.12
CA ILE A 46 11.16 12.36 -4.88
C ILE A 46 12.11 11.33 -4.24
N PRO A 47 12.67 11.57 -3.04
CA PRO A 47 13.54 10.61 -2.36
C PRO A 47 12.78 9.31 -2.05
N ARG A 48 13.36 8.15 -2.34
CA ARG A 48 12.75 6.84 -2.05
C ARG A 48 12.36 6.67 -0.58
N GLY A 49 13.10 7.29 0.34
CA GLY A 49 12.77 7.31 1.77
C GLY A 49 11.47 8.06 2.09
N GLN A 50 11.09 9.04 1.27
CA GLN A 50 9.82 9.74 1.38
C GLN A 50 8.66 8.84 0.94
N LEU A 51 8.81 8.13 -0.18
CA LEU A 51 7.83 7.13 -0.62
C LEU A 51 7.62 6.05 0.44
N ALA A 52 8.70 5.52 1.02
CA ALA A 52 8.61 4.54 2.09
C ALA A 52 7.88 5.08 3.32
N SER A 53 8.13 6.33 3.70
CA SER A 53 7.44 7.00 4.80
C SER A 53 5.93 7.14 4.55
N ILE A 54 5.52 7.50 3.34
CA ILE A 54 4.10 7.60 2.95
C ILE A 54 3.45 6.21 3.00
N LEU A 55 4.11 5.21 2.41
CA LEU A 55 3.58 3.84 2.39
C LEU A 55 3.43 3.29 3.82
N LEU A 56 4.43 3.49 4.68
CA LEU A 56 4.33 3.13 6.10
C LEU A 56 3.18 3.85 6.81
N LEU A 57 2.94 5.13 6.51
CA LEU A 57 1.80 5.87 7.08
C LEU A 57 0.46 5.31 6.61
N VAL A 58 0.33 5.06 5.31
CA VAL A 58 -0.90 4.50 4.72
C VAL A 58 -1.16 3.12 5.28
N THR A 59 -0.15 2.25 5.36
CA THR A 59 -0.27 0.93 6.01
C THR A 59 -0.65 1.06 7.48
N LEU A 60 -0.06 1.99 8.23
CA LEU A 60 -0.41 2.21 9.64
C LEU A 60 -1.87 2.64 9.81
N ILE A 61 -2.33 3.60 9.00
CA ILE A 61 -3.72 4.07 9.02
C ILE A 61 -4.67 2.92 8.63
N ALA A 62 -4.32 2.16 7.60
CA ALA A 62 -5.10 1.00 7.18
C ALA A 62 -5.22 -0.02 8.32
N SER A 63 -4.12 -0.43 8.95
CA SER A 63 -4.15 -1.35 10.10
C SER A 63 -5.02 -0.81 11.24
N ILE A 64 -4.89 0.47 11.61
CA ILE A 64 -5.74 1.06 12.65
C ILE A 64 -7.22 1.03 12.26
N ALA A 65 -7.55 1.26 10.99
CA ALA A 65 -8.92 1.18 10.49
C ALA A 65 -9.46 -0.26 10.43
N PHE A 66 -8.60 -1.25 10.22
CA PHE A 66 -8.98 -2.67 10.20
C PHE A 66 -9.22 -3.23 11.61
N ILE A 67 -8.55 -2.74 12.65
CA ILE A 67 -8.74 -3.25 14.03
C ILE A 67 -10.22 -3.23 14.47
N PRO A 68 -10.97 -2.12 14.37
CA PRO A 68 -12.40 -2.12 14.72
C PRO A 68 -13.21 -3.10 13.86
N ALA A 69 -12.95 -3.15 12.55
CA ALA A 69 -13.64 -4.06 11.64
C ALA A 69 -13.39 -5.52 12.05
N ALA A 70 -12.14 -5.87 12.37
CA ALA A 70 -11.72 -7.18 12.83
C ALA A 70 -12.41 -7.57 14.15
N LEU A 71 -12.45 -6.64 15.13
CA LEU A 71 -13.07 -6.88 16.44
C LEU A 71 -14.60 -6.96 16.41
N THR A 72 -15.23 -6.27 15.46
CA THR A 72 -16.70 -6.35 15.26
C THR A 72 -17.15 -7.51 14.40
N SER A 73 -16.23 -8.12 13.66
CA SER A 73 -16.54 -9.28 12.82
C SER A 73 -16.65 -10.55 13.66
N ASP A 74 -17.55 -11.45 13.29
CA ASP A 74 -17.62 -12.80 13.86
C ASP A 74 -16.36 -13.65 13.54
N ASN A 75 -15.46 -13.11 12.71
CA ASN A 75 -14.28 -13.75 12.16
C ASN A 75 -13.00 -13.29 12.87
N LEU A 76 -12.84 -13.64 14.14
CA LEU A 76 -11.68 -13.24 14.96
C LEU A 76 -10.32 -13.70 14.39
N HIS A 77 -10.29 -14.61 13.41
CA HIS A 77 -9.07 -15.05 12.75
C HIS A 77 -8.36 -13.94 11.96
N VAL A 78 -9.04 -12.83 11.64
CA VAL A 78 -8.42 -11.67 10.96
C VAL A 78 -7.66 -10.75 11.92
N VAL A 79 -7.85 -10.90 13.23
CA VAL A 79 -7.19 -10.06 14.25
C VAL A 79 -5.67 -10.31 14.33
N PRO A 80 -5.18 -11.56 14.41
CA PRO A 80 -3.73 -11.82 14.45
C PRO A 80 -2.91 -11.23 13.29
N PRO A 81 -3.29 -11.40 11.99
CA PRO A 81 -2.52 -10.82 10.90
C PRO A 81 -2.52 -9.29 10.92
N ASP A 82 -3.61 -8.65 11.35
CA ASP A 82 -3.70 -7.19 11.43
C ASP A 82 -2.82 -6.62 12.57
N ILE A 83 -2.82 -7.28 13.74
CA ILE A 83 -1.87 -6.95 14.83
C ILE A 83 -0.42 -7.16 14.36
N GLY A 84 -0.16 -8.25 13.63
CA GLY A 84 1.16 -8.53 13.05
C GLY A 84 1.61 -7.42 12.11
N LEU A 85 0.73 -6.99 11.19
CA LEU A 85 1.00 -5.90 10.25
C LEU A 85 1.23 -4.57 10.98
N PHE A 86 0.45 -4.29 12.02
CA PHE A 86 0.65 -3.10 12.87
C PHE A 86 2.05 -3.10 13.50
N VAL A 87 2.45 -4.20 14.15
CA VAL A 87 3.79 -4.33 14.77
C VAL A 87 4.90 -4.20 13.73
N ILE A 88 4.77 -4.89 12.59
CA ILE A 88 5.76 -4.83 11.51
C ILE A 88 5.89 -3.41 10.96
N THR A 89 4.81 -2.64 10.90
CA THR A 89 4.85 -1.25 10.45
C THR A 89 5.73 -0.38 11.36
N PHE A 90 5.69 -0.57 12.69
CA PHE A 90 6.62 0.13 13.61
C PHE A 90 8.07 -0.27 13.39
N ILE A 91 8.34 -1.55 13.13
CA ILE A 91 9.68 -2.03 12.77
C ILE A 91 10.14 -1.36 11.47
N GLY A 92 9.24 -1.26 10.48
CA GLY A 92 9.47 -0.56 9.21
C GLY A 92 9.82 0.91 9.42
N ILE A 93 9.11 1.62 10.31
CA ILE A 93 9.44 3.02 10.67
C ILE A 93 10.87 3.11 11.24
N ALA A 94 11.24 2.20 12.15
CA ALA A 94 12.59 2.18 12.70
C ALA A 94 13.68 1.92 11.65
N LEU A 95 13.41 1.05 10.67
CA LEU A 95 14.30 0.78 9.54
C LEU A 95 14.39 1.96 8.56
N ASN A 96 13.26 2.62 8.27
CA ASN A 96 13.23 3.78 7.38
C ASN A 96 14.07 4.93 7.94
N ARG A 97 14.02 5.15 9.25
CA ARG A 97 14.87 6.13 9.95
C ARG A 97 16.36 5.84 9.84
N ARG A 98 16.75 4.58 9.57
CA ARG A 98 18.14 4.16 9.35
C ARG A 98 18.54 4.19 7.87
N GLY A 99 17.71 4.76 6.98
CA GLY A 99 17.96 4.80 5.54
C GLY A 99 17.86 3.43 4.84
N LYS A 100 17.33 2.39 5.51
CA LYS A 100 17.28 1.02 4.98
C LYS A 100 16.01 0.78 4.14
N VAL A 101 15.77 1.62 3.14
CA VAL A 101 14.53 1.66 2.35
C VAL A 101 14.19 0.34 1.66
N THR A 102 15.16 -0.34 1.06
CA THR A 102 14.92 -1.65 0.41
C THR A 102 14.41 -2.70 1.39
N TYR A 103 14.94 -2.71 2.62
CA TYR A 103 14.46 -3.63 3.66
C TYR A 103 13.04 -3.29 4.11
N VAL A 104 12.69 -2.00 4.16
CA VAL A 104 11.32 -1.55 4.43
C VAL A 104 10.37 -2.06 3.34
N GLY A 105 10.75 -1.96 2.06
CA GLY A 105 9.98 -2.50 0.95
C GLY A 105 9.75 -4.00 1.05
N ILE A 106 10.82 -4.79 1.27
CA ILE A 106 10.70 -6.24 1.43
C ILE A 106 9.81 -6.59 2.63
N LEU A 107 10.02 -5.91 3.75
CA LEU A 107 9.28 -6.14 4.99
C LEU A 107 7.78 -5.85 4.80
N LEU A 108 7.42 -4.76 4.14
CA LEU A 108 6.03 -4.41 3.89
C LEU A 108 5.35 -5.38 2.91
N VAL A 109 6.00 -5.72 1.79
CA VAL A 109 5.48 -6.71 0.83
C VAL A 109 5.20 -8.04 1.52
N VAL A 110 6.19 -8.58 2.25
CA VAL A 110 6.05 -9.86 2.95
C VAL A 110 4.98 -9.78 4.05
N ALA A 111 4.88 -8.67 4.78
CA ALA A 111 3.89 -8.53 5.84
C ALA A 111 2.46 -8.43 5.31
N VAL A 112 2.24 -7.66 4.24
CA VAL A 112 0.94 -7.56 3.57
C VAL A 112 0.56 -8.90 2.97
N ASP A 113 1.46 -9.54 2.24
CA ASP A 113 1.21 -10.86 1.64
C ASP A 113 0.90 -11.91 2.72
N ALA A 114 1.70 -11.97 3.78
CA ALA A 114 1.47 -12.90 4.88
C ALA A 114 0.12 -12.64 5.56
N ALA A 115 -0.28 -11.39 5.75
CA ALA A 115 -1.57 -11.03 6.33
C ALA A 115 -2.74 -11.47 5.44
N LEU A 116 -2.66 -11.23 4.13
CA LEU A 116 -3.70 -11.62 3.16
C LEU A 116 -3.79 -13.14 3.01
N VAL A 117 -2.65 -13.81 2.81
CA VAL A 117 -2.57 -15.27 2.71
C VAL A 117 -3.09 -15.92 3.99
N TYR A 118 -2.65 -15.47 5.17
CA TYR A 118 -3.14 -16.00 6.44
C TYR A 118 -4.65 -15.83 6.57
N THR A 119 -5.18 -14.67 6.20
CA THR A 119 -6.62 -14.40 6.24
C THR A 119 -7.40 -15.36 5.35
N LEU A 120 -6.93 -15.60 4.11
CA LEU A 120 -7.57 -16.51 3.17
C LEU A 120 -7.48 -17.98 3.60
N LEU A 121 -6.35 -18.42 4.16
CA LEU A 121 -6.16 -19.80 4.58
C LEU A 121 -6.82 -20.13 5.93
N THR A 122 -7.17 -19.12 6.74
CA THR A 122 -7.72 -19.33 8.09
C THR A 122 -9.24 -19.14 8.14
N TYR A 123 -9.91 -19.09 6.97
CA TYR A 123 -11.37 -19.15 6.94
C TYR A 123 -11.90 -20.41 7.62
N SER A 124 -13.08 -20.30 8.23
CA SER A 124 -13.70 -21.39 8.97
C SER A 124 -13.79 -22.65 8.11
N HIS A 125 -13.32 -23.77 8.65
CA HIS A 125 -13.26 -25.07 7.98
C HIS A 125 -12.47 -25.10 6.66
N PHE A 126 -11.58 -24.12 6.41
CA PHE A 126 -10.84 -24.00 5.15
C PHE A 126 -11.77 -23.88 3.94
N VAL A 127 -12.96 -23.29 4.13
CA VAL A 127 -13.96 -23.09 3.07
C VAL A 127 -13.94 -21.63 2.65
N LEU A 128 -13.73 -21.38 1.36
CA LEU A 128 -13.64 -20.05 0.78
C LEU A 128 -15.05 -19.45 0.61
N PRO A 129 -15.36 -18.32 1.27
CA PRO A 129 -16.63 -17.64 1.14
C PRO A 129 -16.63 -16.56 0.04
N GLN A 130 -17.82 -16.12 -0.38
CA GLN A 130 -17.98 -15.05 -1.39
C GLN A 130 -17.40 -13.69 -0.95
N ASN A 131 -17.22 -13.43 0.34
CA ASN A 131 -16.57 -12.21 0.81
C ASN A 131 -15.02 -12.30 0.79
N ALA A 132 -14.44 -13.44 0.43
CA ALA A 132 -12.98 -13.56 0.24
C ALA A 132 -12.50 -12.91 -1.07
N VAL A 133 -13.38 -12.76 -2.05
CA VAL A 133 -13.07 -12.26 -3.41
C VAL A 133 -12.40 -10.89 -3.40
N PRO A 134 -12.92 -9.89 -2.66
CA PRO A 134 -12.28 -8.57 -2.62
C PRO A 134 -10.91 -8.60 -1.93
N ILE A 135 -10.57 -9.65 -1.17
CA ILE A 135 -9.26 -9.80 -0.53
C ILE A 135 -8.20 -10.11 -1.60
N TYR A 136 -8.55 -10.82 -2.67
CA TYR A 136 -7.62 -11.02 -3.79
C TYR A 136 -7.24 -9.70 -4.47
N ASP A 137 -8.18 -8.76 -4.61
CA ASP A 137 -7.89 -7.43 -5.14
C ASP A 137 -6.89 -6.67 -4.26
N LEU A 138 -6.76 -6.98 -2.97
CA LEU A 138 -5.83 -6.31 -2.06
C LEU A 138 -4.36 -6.70 -2.27
N PHE A 139 -4.07 -7.80 -2.97
CA PHE A 139 -2.68 -8.13 -3.33
C PHE A 139 -2.04 -7.05 -4.22
N VAL A 140 -2.85 -6.26 -4.94
CA VAL A 140 -2.34 -5.10 -5.69
C VAL A 140 -1.63 -4.09 -4.78
N LEU A 141 -2.04 -3.97 -3.52
CA LEU A 141 -1.40 -3.05 -2.58
C LEU A 141 0.06 -3.48 -2.32
N SER A 142 0.29 -4.79 -2.26
CA SER A 142 1.63 -5.36 -2.12
C SER A 142 2.47 -5.10 -3.39
N ASP A 143 1.87 -5.25 -4.58
CA ASP A 143 2.53 -4.91 -5.84
C ASP A 143 2.88 -3.41 -5.92
N ILE A 144 1.99 -2.51 -5.50
CA ILE A 144 2.26 -1.06 -5.45
C ILE A 144 3.43 -0.74 -4.52
N VAL A 145 3.51 -1.41 -3.36
CA VAL A 145 4.65 -1.27 -2.44
C VAL A 145 5.94 -1.78 -3.07
N ALA A 146 5.89 -2.95 -3.72
CA ALA A 146 7.04 -3.52 -4.41
C ALA A 146 7.55 -2.59 -5.51
N VAL A 147 6.66 -2.10 -6.37
CA VAL A 147 6.93 -1.11 -7.43
C VAL A 147 7.62 0.14 -6.88
N SER A 148 7.14 0.62 -5.74
CA SER A 148 7.60 1.90 -5.18
C SER A 148 8.97 1.81 -4.51
N LEU A 149 9.30 0.67 -3.90
CA LEU A 149 10.45 0.55 -2.98
C LEU A 149 11.51 -0.48 -3.41
N LEU A 150 11.16 -1.42 -4.29
CA LEU A 150 12.03 -2.51 -4.73
C LEU A 150 12.51 -2.31 -6.18
N PRO A 151 13.55 -3.03 -6.61
CA PRO A 151 13.99 -3.00 -8.00
C PRO A 151 12.88 -3.52 -8.93
N ILE A 152 12.67 -2.87 -10.08
CA ILE A 152 11.60 -3.19 -11.05
C ILE A 152 11.47 -4.69 -11.37
N ARG A 153 12.61 -5.41 -11.43
CA ARG A 153 12.63 -6.85 -11.71
C ARG A 153 11.88 -7.71 -10.68
N SER A 154 11.75 -7.26 -9.42
CA SER A 154 11.05 -8.03 -8.40
C SER A 154 9.52 -8.02 -8.59
N ILE A 155 8.97 -7.00 -9.25
CA ILE A 155 7.51 -6.85 -9.40
C ILE A 155 6.95 -8.02 -10.21
N PHE A 156 7.60 -8.37 -11.32
CA PHE A 156 7.19 -9.53 -12.13
C PHE A 156 7.17 -10.83 -11.32
N PHE A 157 8.11 -10.99 -10.39
CA PHE A 157 8.15 -12.18 -9.54
C PHE A 157 7.02 -12.16 -8.50
N VAL A 158 6.81 -11.04 -7.81
CA VAL A 158 5.75 -10.88 -6.79
C VAL A 158 4.38 -11.08 -7.43
N SER A 159 4.10 -10.39 -8.53
CA SER A 159 2.83 -10.46 -9.25
C SER A 159 2.53 -11.86 -9.82
N LEU A 160 3.58 -12.56 -10.30
CA LEU A 160 3.47 -13.96 -10.73
C LEU A 160 3.13 -14.89 -9.55
N VAL A 161 3.81 -14.72 -8.41
CA VAL A 161 3.52 -15.50 -7.19
C VAL A 161 2.10 -15.27 -6.71
N HIS A 162 1.62 -14.02 -6.70
CA HIS A 162 0.23 -13.71 -6.36
C HIS A 162 -0.75 -14.35 -7.34
N SER A 163 -0.49 -14.27 -8.64
CA SER A 163 -1.36 -14.87 -9.66
C SER A 163 -1.45 -16.39 -9.50
N ILE A 164 -0.32 -17.05 -9.24
CA ILE A 164 -0.28 -18.50 -8.98
C ILE A 164 -1.02 -18.83 -7.68
N PHE A 165 -0.78 -18.05 -6.61
CA PHE A 165 -1.44 -18.25 -5.32
C PHE A 165 -2.96 -18.11 -5.45
N MET A 166 -3.46 -17.05 -6.09
CA MET A 166 -4.90 -16.88 -6.32
C MET A 166 -5.49 -18.05 -7.09
N CYS A 167 -4.88 -18.45 -8.20
CA CYS A 167 -5.35 -19.60 -8.98
C CYS A 167 -5.37 -20.88 -8.15
N ALA A 168 -4.31 -21.13 -7.36
CA ALA A 168 -4.20 -22.31 -6.52
C ALA A 168 -5.21 -22.30 -5.36
N ASP A 169 -5.41 -21.16 -4.71
CA ASP A 169 -6.30 -20.99 -3.56
C ASP A 169 -7.75 -21.29 -3.99
N ILE A 170 -8.21 -20.70 -5.09
CA ILE A 170 -9.55 -20.99 -5.62
C ILE A 170 -9.64 -22.44 -6.14
N ALA A 171 -8.62 -22.99 -6.79
CA ALA A 171 -8.70 -24.35 -7.32
C ALA A 171 -8.72 -25.43 -6.21
N LEU A 172 -8.04 -25.18 -5.09
CA LEU A 172 -7.80 -26.17 -4.05
C LEU A 172 -8.73 -26.03 -2.84
N GLN A 173 -9.17 -24.82 -2.49
CA GLN A 173 -10.09 -24.64 -1.36
C GLN A 173 -11.52 -25.04 -1.74
N PRO A 174 -12.24 -25.76 -0.85
CA PRO A 174 -13.69 -25.90 -0.94
C PRO A 174 -14.38 -24.54 -0.96
N HIS A 175 -15.48 -24.42 -1.71
CA HIS A 175 -16.24 -23.18 -1.84
C HIS A 175 -17.52 -23.26 -1.01
N THR A 176 -17.98 -22.13 -0.45
CA THR A 176 -19.34 -22.05 0.08
C THR A 176 -20.37 -22.23 -1.05
N PRO A 177 -21.61 -22.67 -0.76
CA PRO A 177 -22.64 -22.83 -1.79
C PRO A 177 -22.89 -21.56 -2.61
N ASP A 178 -22.85 -20.40 -1.95
CA ASP A 178 -23.03 -19.09 -2.60
C ASP A 178 -21.89 -18.78 -3.57
N LEU A 179 -20.64 -19.01 -3.13
CA LEU A 179 -19.48 -18.80 -3.99
C LEU A 179 -19.47 -19.81 -5.14
N GLN A 180 -19.86 -21.06 -4.90
CA GLN A 180 -19.94 -22.08 -5.94
C GLN A 180 -20.98 -21.73 -7.01
N LEU A 181 -22.13 -21.19 -6.60
CA LEU A 181 -23.14 -20.67 -7.53
C LEU A 181 -22.56 -19.51 -8.36
N LEU A 182 -21.86 -18.57 -7.72
CA LEU A 182 -21.22 -17.45 -8.40
C LEU A 182 -20.16 -17.91 -9.39
N VAL A 183 -19.31 -18.87 -9.03
CA VAL A 183 -18.30 -19.47 -9.90
C VAL A 183 -18.98 -20.16 -11.08
N ASN A 184 -20.03 -20.94 -10.87
CA ASN A 184 -20.73 -21.60 -11.98
C ASN A 184 -21.40 -20.61 -12.95
N GLN A 185 -21.84 -19.45 -12.46
CA GLN A 185 -22.47 -18.41 -13.29
C GLN A 185 -21.46 -17.46 -13.94
N THR A 186 -20.32 -17.22 -13.29
CA THR A 186 -19.41 -16.10 -13.63
C THR A 186 -17.92 -16.43 -13.47
N ALA A 187 -17.52 -17.71 -13.51
CA ALA A 187 -16.14 -18.17 -13.31
C ALA A 187 -15.09 -17.32 -14.03
N TYR A 188 -15.35 -16.98 -15.30
CA TYR A 188 -14.45 -16.16 -16.09
C TYR A 188 -14.36 -14.71 -15.58
N SER A 189 -15.50 -14.07 -15.32
CA SER A 189 -15.54 -12.65 -14.92
C SER A 189 -14.91 -12.41 -13.54
N PHE A 190 -15.06 -13.39 -12.64
CA PHE A 190 -14.56 -13.32 -11.29
C PHE A 190 -13.02 -13.23 -11.21
N MET A 191 -12.31 -14.08 -11.95
CA MET A 191 -10.83 -14.12 -11.93
C MET A 191 -10.19 -13.01 -12.75
N VAL A 192 -10.87 -12.61 -13.82
CA VAL A 192 -10.34 -11.61 -14.74
C VAL A 192 -10.04 -10.30 -14.02
N ARG A 193 -10.86 -9.89 -13.05
CA ARG A 193 -10.65 -8.64 -12.32
C ARG A 193 -9.32 -8.59 -11.55
N PRO A 194 -9.07 -9.45 -10.55
CA PRO A 194 -7.81 -9.41 -9.80
C PRO A 194 -6.60 -9.67 -10.70
N LEU A 195 -6.69 -10.61 -11.65
CA LEU A 195 -5.58 -10.91 -12.56
C LEU A 195 -5.27 -9.75 -13.51
N THR A 196 -6.28 -9.06 -14.04
CA THR A 196 -6.07 -7.91 -14.92
C THR A 196 -5.38 -6.79 -14.16
N ILE A 197 -5.76 -6.55 -12.91
CA ILE A 197 -5.13 -5.53 -12.08
C ILE A 197 -3.64 -5.87 -11.89
N GLN A 198 -3.30 -7.11 -11.53
CA GLN A 198 -1.91 -7.54 -11.33
C GLN A 198 -1.08 -7.42 -12.63
N ILE A 199 -1.63 -7.86 -13.76
CA ILE A 199 -0.95 -7.75 -15.07
C ILE A 199 -0.74 -6.28 -15.45
N VAL A 200 -1.74 -5.43 -15.25
CA VAL A 200 -1.67 -4.00 -15.59
C VAL A 200 -0.60 -3.30 -14.75
N VAL A 201 -0.55 -3.58 -13.44
CA VAL A 201 0.47 -2.99 -12.55
C VAL A 201 1.87 -3.47 -12.93
N ALA A 202 2.04 -4.75 -13.23
CA ALA A 202 3.33 -5.31 -13.66
C ALA A 202 3.80 -4.76 -15.02
N LEU A 203 2.88 -4.40 -15.94
CA LEU A 203 3.23 -3.88 -17.27
C LEU A 203 3.49 -2.37 -17.31
N ILE A 204 2.81 -1.59 -16.46
CA ILE A 204 2.94 -0.12 -16.45
C ILE A 204 4.24 0.33 -15.74
N THR A 205 4.81 -0.53 -14.90
CA THR A 205 6.00 -0.21 -14.10
C THR A 205 7.30 -0.58 -14.79
#